data_AF-A0A164R0T2-F1
#
_entry.id   AF-A0A164R0T2-F1
#
_cell.length_a   1.000
_cell.length_b   1.000
_cell.length_c   1.000
_cell.angle_alpha   90.00
_cell.angle_beta   90.00
_cell.angle_gamma   90.00
#
_symmetry.space_group_name_H-M   'P 1'
#
loop_
_entity.id
_entity.type
_entity.pdbx_description
1 polymer ?
#
loop_
_entity_poly.entity_id
_entity_poly.type
_entity_poly.pdbx_seq_one_letter_code
_entity_poly.pdbx_strand_id
1 'polypeptide(L)'
;MKNPIAQKSISTEAQNLIKSVNSKYGTNLKYADINGTIRLVDKNMYLPAGTIGAQVYIDAVSENDFKIIFLDNNEATIELAKKWTTMLNSDLVLDKEIQETVDAQEINNYEKGNYKVRVGHSTADHMMYIQVRV
;
A
#
# COMPACT_ATOMS: atom_id res chain seq x y z
N MET A 1 -17.36 8.11 -9.74
CA MET A 1 -16.40 7.01 -9.98
C MET A 1 -17.18 5.71 -10.20
N LYS A 2 -16.89 4.94 -11.25
CA LYS A 2 -17.55 3.65 -11.57
C LYS A 2 -16.67 2.41 -11.26
N ASN A 3 -15.48 2.59 -10.68
CA ASN A 3 -14.61 1.48 -10.27
C ASN A 3 -14.93 1.08 -8.81
N PRO A 4 -15.41 -0.16 -8.55
CA PRO A 4 -15.72 -0.64 -7.19
C PRO A 4 -14.54 -0.55 -6.22
N ILE A 5 -13.30 -0.71 -6.70
CA ILE A 5 -12.12 -0.65 -5.85
C ILE A 5 -11.75 0.78 -5.46
N ALA A 6 -11.98 1.75 -6.34
CA ALA A 6 -11.86 3.16 -5.99
C ALA A 6 -12.85 3.52 -4.87
N GLN A 7 -14.07 2.97 -4.89
CA GLN A 7 -15.06 3.15 -3.81
C GLN A 7 -14.63 2.47 -2.51
N LYS A 8 -14.12 1.23 -2.58
CA LYS A 8 -13.58 0.52 -1.40
C LYS A 8 -12.46 1.29 -0.73
N SER A 9 -11.59 1.89 -1.53
CA SER A 9 -10.42 2.65 -1.07
C SER A 9 -10.73 4.02 -0.45
N ILE A 10 -11.98 4.51 -0.56
CA ILE A 10 -12.46 5.72 0.15
C ILE A 10 -13.58 5.42 1.15
N SER A 11 -13.86 4.13 1.36
CA SER A 11 -14.92 3.65 2.26
C SER A 11 -14.62 4.01 3.72
N THR A 12 -15.64 3.83 4.57
CA THR A 12 -15.47 3.97 6.03
C THR A 12 -14.43 2.99 6.57
N GLU A 13 -14.34 1.78 5.99
CA GLU A 13 -13.33 0.79 6.35
C GLU A 13 -11.92 1.32 6.08
N ALA A 14 -11.66 1.82 4.86
CA ALA A 14 -10.37 2.43 4.49
C ALA A 14 -10.02 3.63 5.38
N GLN A 15 -10.99 4.51 5.66
CA GLN A 15 -10.79 5.65 6.55
C GLN A 15 -10.46 5.23 7.99
N ASN A 16 -11.11 4.18 8.50
CA ASN A 16 -10.84 3.66 9.83
C ASN A 16 -9.45 3.00 9.92
N LEU A 17 -9.04 2.32 8.85
CA LEU A 17 -7.72 1.72 8.74
C LEU A 17 -6.62 2.80 8.80
N ILE A 18 -6.77 3.89 8.05
CA ILE A 18 -5.85 5.05 8.13
C ILE A 18 -5.82 5.64 9.54
N LYS A 19 -6.99 5.87 10.16
CA LYS A 19 -7.09 6.41 11.52
C LYS A 19 -6.41 5.50 12.55
N SER A 20 -6.59 4.18 12.43
CA SER A 20 -5.99 3.19 13.32
C SER A 20 -4.46 3.22 13.22
N VAL A 21 -3.92 3.20 12.00
CA VAL A 21 -2.46 3.30 11.76
C VAL A 21 -1.92 4.62 12.29
N ASN A 22 -2.54 5.76 11.95
CA ASN A 22 -2.14 7.07 12.44
C ASN A 22 -2.11 7.14 13.97
N SER A 23 -3.12 6.59 14.63
CA SER A 23 -3.20 6.57 16.10
C SER A 23 -2.12 5.69 16.71
N LYS A 24 -1.79 4.55 16.09
CA LYS A 24 -0.78 3.60 16.58
C LYS A 24 0.64 4.16 16.47
N TYR A 25 0.97 4.83 15.36
CA TYR A 25 2.33 5.25 15.04
C TYR A 25 2.58 6.76 15.21
N GLY A 26 1.58 7.53 15.65
CA GLY A 26 1.69 8.98 15.79
C GLY A 26 1.86 9.71 14.46
N THR A 27 1.38 9.13 13.36
CA THR A 27 1.43 9.72 12.02
C THR A 27 0.13 10.46 11.70
N ASN A 28 0.13 11.20 10.59
CA ASN A 28 -1.01 11.97 10.11
C ASN A 28 -1.18 11.83 8.59
N LEU A 29 -1.14 10.58 8.09
CA LEU A 29 -1.43 10.22 6.71
C LEU A 29 -2.86 10.62 6.35
N LYS A 30 -3.02 11.36 5.25
CA LYS A 30 -4.31 11.89 4.75
C LYS A 30 -4.41 11.73 3.24
N TYR A 31 -5.63 11.59 2.74
CA TYR A 31 -5.91 11.65 1.30
C TYR A 31 -5.41 12.96 0.71
N ALA A 32 -4.48 12.85 -0.24
CA ALA A 32 -3.98 13.95 -1.05
C ALA A 32 -4.55 13.91 -2.48
N ASP A 33 -4.95 12.74 -2.96
CA ASP A 33 -5.67 12.54 -4.21
C ASP A 33 -6.51 11.26 -4.14
N ILE A 34 -7.67 11.26 -4.81
CA ILE A 34 -8.60 10.13 -4.94
C ILE A 34 -9.09 9.93 -6.40
N ASN A 35 -8.51 10.64 -7.37
CA ASN A 35 -8.95 10.63 -8.77
C ASN A 35 -8.34 9.46 -9.55
N GLY A 36 -8.90 8.27 -9.38
CA GLY A 36 -8.49 7.06 -10.10
C GLY A 36 -7.32 6.31 -9.44
N THR A 37 -6.52 7.02 -8.66
CA THR A 37 -5.51 6.46 -7.76
C THR A 37 -5.68 7.11 -6.39
N ILE A 38 -5.21 6.45 -5.34
CA ILE A 38 -5.23 7.00 -3.99
C ILE A 38 -3.82 7.41 -3.62
N ARG A 39 -3.66 8.65 -3.16
CA ARG A 39 -2.41 9.13 -2.56
C ARG A 39 -2.64 9.49 -1.11
N LEU A 40 -1.82 8.95 -0.23
CA LEU A 40 -1.79 9.30 1.19
C LEU A 40 -0.47 10.01 1.51
N VAL A 41 -0.61 11.18 2.11
CA VAL A 41 0.52 12.03 2.49
C VAL A 41 0.45 12.43 3.94
N ASP A 42 1.58 12.34 4.62
CA ASP A 42 1.84 13.06 5.86
C ASP A 42 2.95 14.09 5.60
N LYS A 43 2.66 15.36 5.87
CA LYS A 43 3.60 16.48 5.62
C LYS A 43 4.82 16.45 6.53
N ASN A 44 4.71 15.78 7.69
CA ASN A 44 5.80 15.64 8.65
C ASN A 44 6.59 14.35 8.45
N MET A 45 6.16 13.48 7.53
CA MET A 45 6.84 12.24 7.20
C MET A 45 7.79 12.48 6.03
N TYR A 46 8.93 11.78 6.04
CA TYR A 46 9.87 11.79 4.92
C TYR A 46 9.14 11.44 3.61
N LEU A 47 9.44 12.18 2.54
CA LEU A 47 8.97 11.91 1.20
C LEU A 47 10.20 11.87 0.29
N PRO A 48 10.62 10.69 -0.19
CA PRO A 48 11.79 10.59 -1.04
C PRO A 48 11.66 11.40 -2.34
N ALA A 49 12.79 11.87 -2.85
CA ALA A 49 12.85 12.52 -4.15
C ALA A 49 12.58 11.51 -5.28
N GLY A 50 11.97 11.95 -6.39
CA GLY A 50 11.62 11.06 -7.49
C GLY A 50 10.44 10.11 -7.21
N THR A 51 9.77 10.28 -6.07
CA THR A 51 8.51 9.59 -5.79
C THR A 51 7.37 10.17 -6.61
N ILE A 52 6.27 9.44 -6.64
CA ILE A 52 4.96 9.86 -7.18
C ILE A 52 4.22 10.88 -6.28
N GLY A 53 4.93 11.49 -5.33
CA GLY A 53 4.40 12.53 -4.44
C GLY A 53 3.53 11.99 -3.29
N ALA A 54 3.73 10.74 -2.87
CA ALA A 54 3.00 10.12 -1.77
C ALA A 54 3.86 9.10 -1.00
N GLN A 55 3.67 9.00 0.32
CA GLN A 55 4.27 7.93 1.12
C GLN A 55 3.51 6.62 1.01
N VAL A 56 2.20 6.67 0.73
CA VAL A 56 1.43 5.50 0.30
C VAL A 56 0.61 5.84 -0.92
N TYR A 57 0.67 4.98 -1.92
CA TYR A 57 -0.06 5.10 -3.17
C TYR A 57 -0.74 3.80 -3.51
N ILE A 58 -2.00 3.88 -3.95
CA ILE A 58 -2.78 2.73 -4.37
C ILE A 58 -3.29 2.99 -5.79
N ASP A 59 -2.91 2.10 -6.69
CA ASP A 59 -3.43 2.01 -8.05
C ASP A 59 -4.07 0.64 -8.22
N ALA A 60 -5.39 0.61 -8.35
CA ALA A 60 -6.13 -0.63 -8.30
C ALA A 60 -7.23 -0.66 -9.35
N VAL A 61 -7.09 -1.61 -10.27
CA VAL A 61 -8.05 -1.88 -11.35
C VAL A 61 -9.16 -2.79 -10.82
N SER A 62 -8.80 -3.81 -10.03
CA SER A 62 -9.72 -4.75 -9.38
C SER A 62 -9.11 -5.32 -8.08
N GLU A 63 -9.87 -6.11 -7.32
CA GLU A 63 -9.34 -6.87 -6.17
C GLU A 63 -8.30 -7.94 -6.57
N ASN A 64 -8.20 -8.25 -7.86
CA ASN A 64 -7.29 -9.23 -8.42
C ASN A 64 -6.14 -8.60 -9.22
N ASP A 65 -6.16 -7.27 -9.42
CA ASP A 65 -5.13 -6.52 -10.13
C ASP A 65 -4.96 -5.14 -9.51
N PHE A 66 -3.94 -5.01 -8.68
CA PHE A 66 -3.61 -3.77 -7.99
C PHE A 66 -2.12 -3.66 -7.67
N LYS A 67 -1.70 -2.42 -7.47
CA LYS A 67 -0.37 -2.02 -7.04
C LYS A 67 -0.48 -1.08 -5.85
N ILE A 68 0.26 -1.38 -4.79
CA ILE A 68 0.45 -0.49 -3.64
C ILE A 68 1.92 -0.12 -3.58
N ILE A 69 2.25 1.16 -3.47
CA ILE A 69 3.60 1.66 -3.24
C ILE A 69 3.63 2.29 -1.85
N PHE A 70 4.65 2.01 -1.05
CA PHE A 70 4.75 2.46 0.33
C PHE A 70 6.20 2.74 0.73
N LEU A 71 6.38 3.53 1.80
CA LEU A 71 7.68 3.95 2.32
C LEU A 71 8.26 2.86 3.26
N ASP A 72 9.24 2.10 2.78
CA ASP A 72 9.71 0.88 3.46
C ASP A 72 10.48 1.12 4.76
N ASN A 73 10.98 2.35 4.97
CA ASN A 73 11.64 2.78 6.19
C ASN A 73 10.67 3.41 7.22
N ASN A 74 9.36 3.24 7.03
CA ASN A 74 8.34 3.74 7.94
C ASN A 74 7.29 2.68 8.30
N GLU A 75 7.31 2.23 9.55
CA GLU A 75 6.43 1.18 10.09
C GLU A 75 4.93 1.43 9.86
N ALA A 76 4.50 2.69 9.93
CA ALA A 76 3.10 3.05 9.71
C ALA A 76 2.67 2.74 8.28
N THR A 77 3.51 3.05 7.30
CA THR A 77 3.18 2.80 5.89
C THR A 77 3.31 1.33 5.51
N ILE A 78 4.22 0.58 6.14
CA ILE A 78 4.35 -0.88 5.99
C ILE A 78 3.09 -1.57 6.51
N GLU A 79 2.65 -1.26 7.74
CA GLU A 79 1.42 -1.82 8.29
C GLU A 79 0.21 -1.43 7.46
N LEU A 80 0.16 -0.17 6.99
CA LEU A 80 -0.90 0.31 6.12
C LEU A 80 -0.95 -0.52 4.84
N ALA A 81 0.18 -0.76 4.17
CA ALA A 81 0.24 -1.55 2.94
C ALA A 81 -0.22 -3.01 3.13
N LYS A 82 0.17 -3.64 4.25
CA LYS A 82 -0.29 -5.00 4.60
C LYS A 82 -1.81 -5.05 4.77
N LYS A 83 -2.34 -4.22 5.65
CA LYS A 83 -3.78 -4.17 5.94
C LYS A 83 -4.60 -3.74 4.73
N TRP A 84 -4.09 -2.81 3.92
CA TRP A 84 -4.76 -2.37 2.71
C TRP A 84 -4.83 -3.48 1.66
N THR A 85 -3.78 -4.29 1.52
CA THR A 85 -3.80 -5.47 0.65
C THR A 85 -4.95 -6.41 1.03
N THR A 86 -5.04 -6.79 2.31
CA THR A 86 -6.11 -7.65 2.82
C THR A 86 -7.49 -7.00 2.71
N MET A 87 -7.58 -5.68 2.92
CA MET A 87 -8.81 -4.94 2.70
C MET A 87 -9.23 -5.00 1.24
N LEU A 88 -8.32 -4.84 0.28
CA LEU A 88 -8.65 -4.95 -1.15
C LEU A 88 -9.10 -6.37 -1.50
N ASN A 89 -8.38 -7.38 -1.03
CA ASN A 89 -8.67 -8.79 -1.25
C ASN A 89 -8.41 -9.62 0.02
N SER A 90 -9.47 -10.16 0.62
CA SER A 90 -9.41 -10.89 1.88
C SER A 90 -8.68 -12.22 1.80
N ASP A 91 -8.51 -12.78 0.60
CA ASP A 91 -7.76 -14.02 0.39
C ASP A 91 -6.23 -13.76 0.43
N LEU A 92 -5.82 -12.49 0.37
CA LEU A 92 -4.42 -12.05 0.37
C LEU A 92 -4.02 -11.44 1.71
N VAL A 93 -3.78 -12.31 2.69
CA VAL A 93 -3.08 -11.95 3.93
C VAL A 93 -1.58 -12.11 3.71
N LEU A 94 -0.88 -11.03 3.36
CA LEU A 94 0.52 -11.05 2.90
C LEU A 94 1.52 -10.47 3.93
N ASP A 95 1.13 -10.37 5.20
CA ASP A 95 1.91 -9.72 6.25
C ASP A 95 3.34 -10.24 6.36
N LYS A 96 3.52 -11.56 6.24
CA LYS A 96 4.81 -12.23 6.32
C LYS A 96 5.64 -11.93 5.07
N GLU A 97 5.07 -12.18 3.89
CA GLU A 97 5.71 -11.99 2.59
C GLU A 97 6.17 -10.54 2.40
N ILE A 98 5.36 -9.58 2.83
CA ILE A 98 5.71 -8.15 2.80
C ILE A 98 6.85 -7.86 3.79
N GLN A 99 6.77 -8.35 5.03
CA GLN A 99 7.81 -8.08 6.04
C GLN A 99 9.15 -8.68 5.66
N GLU A 100 9.18 -9.94 5.22
CA GLU A 100 10.41 -10.62 4.81
C GLU A 100 11.09 -9.88 3.66
N THR A 101 10.30 -9.33 2.73
CA THR A 101 10.84 -8.55 1.60
C THR A 101 11.38 -7.20 2.06
N VAL A 102 10.68 -6.52 2.97
CA VAL A 102 11.18 -5.27 3.60
C VAL A 102 12.48 -5.51 4.34
N ASP A 103 12.56 -6.57 5.15
CA ASP A 103 13.74 -6.88 5.97
C ASP A 103 14.94 -7.28 5.10
N ALA A 104 14.70 -8.07 4.06
CA ALA A 104 15.75 -8.50 3.13
C ALA A 104 16.22 -7.37 2.20
N GLN A 105 15.40 -6.34 1.99
CA GLN A 105 15.65 -5.29 1.00
C GLN A 105 15.89 -5.88 -0.40
N GLU A 106 15.11 -6.91 -0.77
CA GLU A 106 15.20 -7.63 -2.05
C GLU A 106 13.88 -7.58 -2.83
N ILE A 107 13.86 -8.15 -4.04
CA ILE A 107 12.63 -8.36 -4.80
C ILE A 107 12.24 -9.83 -4.68
N ASN A 108 11.06 -10.09 -4.15
CA ASN A 108 10.51 -11.43 -4.00
C ASN A 108 9.22 -11.60 -4.81
N ASN A 109 9.03 -12.81 -5.33
CA ASN A 109 7.81 -13.21 -6.02
C ASN A 109 7.19 -14.38 -5.25
N TYR A 110 5.89 -14.31 -5.04
CA TYR A 110 5.11 -15.30 -4.30
C TYR A 110 3.92 -15.75 -5.13
N GLU A 111 3.50 -16.98 -4.92
CA GLU A 111 2.24 -17.51 -5.44
C GLU A 111 1.31 -17.80 -4.26
N LYS A 112 0.09 -17.27 -4.30
CA LYS A 112 -0.92 -17.47 -3.26
C LYS A 112 -2.24 -17.85 -3.92
N GLY A 113 -2.54 -19.14 -3.96
CA GLY A 113 -3.64 -19.64 -4.78
C GLY A 113 -3.41 -19.30 -6.25
N ASN A 114 -4.34 -18.60 -6.88
CA ASN A 114 -4.23 -18.15 -8.28
C ASN A 114 -3.50 -16.81 -8.44
N TYR A 115 -3.02 -16.19 -7.35
CA TYR A 115 -2.42 -14.88 -7.38
C TYR A 115 -0.90 -14.96 -7.50
N LYS A 116 -0.36 -14.20 -8.46
CA LYS A 116 1.05 -13.85 -8.56
C LYS A 116 1.27 -12.53 -7.83
N VAL A 117 2.07 -12.58 -6.79
CA VAL A 117 2.40 -11.43 -5.94
C VAL A 117 3.86 -11.11 -6.12
N ARG A 118 4.18 -9.85 -6.41
CA ARG A 118 5.55 -9.35 -6.42
C ARG A 118 5.68 -8.25 -5.38
N VAL A 119 6.66 -8.40 -4.49
CA VAL A 119 7.04 -7.36 -3.52
C VAL A 119 8.48 -6.96 -3.80
N GLY A 120 8.80 -5.68 -3.77
CA GLY A 120 10.18 -5.25 -3.98
C GLY A 120 10.35 -3.74 -4.16
N HIS A 121 11.58 -3.33 -4.44
CA HIS A 121 11.95 -1.93 -4.62
C HIS A 121 11.27 -1.27 -5.80
N SER A 122 10.74 -0.07 -5.56
CA SER A 122 10.37 0.87 -6.61
C SER A 122 11.62 1.63 -7.10
N THR A 123 11.44 2.51 -8.08
CA THR A 123 12.54 3.36 -8.59
C THR A 123 12.93 4.49 -7.65
N ALA A 124 12.05 4.86 -6.71
CA ALA A 124 12.34 5.90 -5.73
C ALA A 124 12.98 5.28 -4.49
N ASP A 125 13.93 6.00 -3.90
CA ASP A 125 14.64 5.58 -2.69
C ASP A 125 13.67 5.31 -1.54
N HIS A 126 13.94 4.28 -0.74
CA HIS A 126 13.08 3.83 0.37
C HIS A 126 11.62 3.55 0.02
N MET A 127 11.30 3.35 -1.25
CA MET A 127 9.93 3.02 -1.65
C MET A 127 9.88 1.60 -2.17
N MET A 128 9.00 0.80 -1.59
CA MET A 128 8.70 -0.55 -2.08
C MET A 128 7.30 -0.60 -2.66
N TYR A 129 7.01 -1.66 -3.41
CA TYR A 129 5.68 -1.93 -3.93
C TYR A 129 5.23 -3.37 -3.69
N ILE A 130 3.92 -3.55 -3.63
CA ILE A 130 3.20 -4.81 -3.76
C ILE A 130 2.45 -4.76 -5.08
N GLN A 131 2.65 -5.73 -5.95
CA GLN A 131 1.87 -5.90 -7.18
C GLN A 131 1.18 -7.26 -7.11
N VAL A 132 -0.13 -7.27 -7.28
CA VAL A 132 -0.96 -8.47 -7.35
C VAL A 132 -1.55 -8.58 -8.75
N ARG A 133 -1.52 -9.78 -9.31
CA ARG A 133 -2.19 -10.18 -10.57
C ARG A 133 -2.64 -11.64 -10.48
N VAL A 134 -3.62 -12.03 -11.30
CA VAL A 134 -3.95 -13.43 -11.60
C VAL A 134 -3.27 -13.90 -12.88
#